data_AF-A0A7V2RRP1-F1
#
_entry.id   AF-A0A7V2RRP1-F1
#
_cell.length_a   1.000
_cell.length_b   1.000
_cell.length_c   1.000
_cell.angle_alpha   90.00
_cell.angle_beta   90.00
_cell.angle_gamma   90.00
#
_symmetry.space_group_name_H-M   'P 1'
#
loop_
_entity.id
_entity.type
_entity.pdbx_description
1 polymer ?
#
loop_
_entity_poly.entity_id
_entity_poly.type
_entity_poly.pdbx_seq_one_letter_code
_entity_poly.pdbx_strand_id
1 'polypeptide(L)'
;MENNLDLTFLRQLMGGDEAMTRRFLELFKTEMPKQLAALEGQLDAGDFAQANVTAHAVKGQLLTMGLQELANLALQIENKTEQEKTTANSAQAFLQLKTKLTALLANI
;
A
#
# COMPACT_ATOMS: atom_id res chain seq x y z
N MET A 1 -9.22 17.34 -4.37
CA MET A 1 -9.29 15.94 -4.83
C MET A 1 -9.77 15.13 -3.64
N GLU A 2 -10.93 14.50 -3.77
CA GLU A 2 -11.56 13.73 -2.70
C GLU A 2 -10.81 12.41 -2.53
N ASN A 3 -9.93 12.31 -1.54
CA ASN A 3 -9.33 11.05 -1.10
C ASN A 3 -10.32 10.30 -0.19
N ASN A 4 -11.53 10.02 -0.69
CA ASN A 4 -12.51 9.25 0.07
C ASN A 4 -12.39 7.77 -0.33
N LEU A 5 -12.23 6.89 0.65
CA LEU A 5 -12.14 5.46 0.41
C LEU A 5 -13.53 4.92 0.07
N ASP A 6 -13.73 4.50 -1.19
CA ASP A 6 -14.96 3.81 -1.58
C ASP A 6 -14.92 2.34 -1.13
N LEU A 7 -15.62 2.05 -0.04
CA LEU A 7 -15.74 0.71 0.52
C LEU A 7 -16.67 -0.21 -0.29
N THR A 8 -17.30 0.26 -1.37
CA THR A 8 -18.21 -0.56 -2.19
C THR A 8 -17.54 -1.84 -2.67
N PHE A 9 -16.31 -1.72 -3.17
CA PHE A 9 -15.55 -2.89 -3.63
C PHE A 9 -15.22 -3.84 -2.49
N LEU A 10 -14.72 -3.33 -1.36
CA LEU A 10 -14.41 -4.15 -0.18
C LEU A 10 -15.67 -4.86 0.33
N ARG A 11 -16.80 -4.16 0.40
CA ARG A 11 -18.08 -4.73 0.85
C ARG A 11 -18.55 -5.85 -0.08
N GLN A 12 -18.42 -5.67 -1.40
CA GLN A 12 -18.73 -6.70 -2.37
C GLN A 12 -17.83 -7.93 -2.19
N LEU A 13 -16.53 -7.72 -1.96
CA LEU A 13 -15.58 -8.80 -1.69
C LEU A 13 -15.93 -9.57 -0.41
N MET A 14 -16.48 -8.89 0.60
CA MET A 14 -16.95 -9.49 1.85
C MET A 14 -18.38 -10.07 1.76
N GLY A 15 -18.96 -10.17 0.56
CA GLY A 15 -20.30 -10.73 0.36
C GLY A 15 -21.42 -9.88 0.99
N GLY A 16 -21.18 -8.58 1.19
CA GLY A 16 -22.13 -7.67 1.84
C GLY A 16 -22.01 -7.60 3.36
N ASP A 17 -21.15 -8.40 3.98
CA ASP A 17 -20.97 -8.45 5.44
C ASP A 17 -20.25 -7.20 5.96
N GLU A 18 -20.99 -6.35 6.67
CA GLU A 18 -20.48 -5.10 7.23
C GLU A 18 -19.50 -5.32 8.40
N ALA A 19 -19.65 -6.39 9.18
CA ALA A 19 -18.75 -6.70 10.29
C ALA A 19 -17.38 -7.15 9.76
N MET A 20 -17.37 -7.99 8.72
CA MET A 20 -16.13 -8.36 8.03
C MET A 20 -15.48 -7.14 7.36
N THR A 21 -16.27 -6.32 6.66
CA THR A 21 -15.79 -5.08 6.02
C THR A 21 -15.10 -4.16 7.03
N ARG A 22 -15.72 -3.92 8.19
CA ARG A 22 -15.13 -3.11 9.28
C ARG A 22 -13.85 -3.75 9.83
N ARG A 23 -13.85 -5.06 10.05
CA ARG A 23 -12.66 -5.76 10.57
C ARG A 23 -11.47 -5.64 9.61
N PHE A 24 -11.71 -5.78 8.31
CA PHE A 24 -10.66 -5.60 7.29
C PHE A 24 -10.16 -4.16 7.24
N LEU A 25 -11.05 -3.18 7.35
CA LEU A 25 -10.68 -1.77 7.41
C LEU A 25 -9.79 -1.46 8.63
N GLU A 26 -10.15 -1.96 9.82
CA GLU A 26 -9.35 -1.77 11.04
C GLU A 26 -7.98 -2.46 10.95
N LEU A 27 -7.93 -3.67 10.38
CA LEU A 27 -6.66 -4.36 10.13
C LEU A 27 -5.77 -3.56 9.18
N PHE A 28 -6.33 -3.04 8.09
CA PHE A 28 -5.61 -2.20 7.14
C PHE A 28 -5.08 -0.93 7.79
N LYS A 29 -5.89 -0.22 8.60
CA LYS A 29 -5.46 0.97 9.34
C LYS A 29 -4.30 0.68 10.29
N THR A 30 -4.27 -0.51 10.87
CA THR A 30 -3.26 -0.91 11.86
C THR A 30 -1.96 -1.42 11.21
N GLU A 31 -2.08 -2.21 10.14
CA GLU A 31 -0.93 -2.90 9.54
C GLU A 31 -0.24 -2.07 8.45
N MET A 32 -0.99 -1.27 7.70
CA MET A 32 -0.44 -0.50 6.59
C MET A 32 0.69 0.47 7.02
N PRO A 33 0.57 1.23 8.13
CA PRO A 33 1.69 2.06 8.60
C PRO A 33 2.96 1.26 8.93
N LYS A 34 2.81 0.06 9.49
CA LYS A 34 3.95 -0.81 9.84
C LYS A 34 4.65 -1.31 8.59
N GLN A 35 3.88 -1.69 7.57
CA GLN A 35 4.41 -2.14 6.29
C GLN A 35 5.09 -1.00 5.52
N LEU A 36 4.56 0.22 5.57
CA LEU A 36 5.24 1.39 5.00
C LEU A 36 6.57 1.67 5.70
N ALA A 37 6.62 1.60 7.03
CA ALA A 37 7.86 1.78 7.78
C ALA A 37 8.90 0.68 7.47
N ALA A 38 8.44 -0.57 7.36
CA ALA A 38 9.31 -1.68 6.95
C ALA A 38 9.86 -1.49 5.53
N LEU A 39 8.99 -1.10 4.58
CA LEU A 39 9.39 -0.83 3.20
C LEU A 39 10.41 0.31 3.10
N GLU A 40 10.23 1.37 3.88
CA GLU A 40 11.20 2.47 3.99
C GLU A 40 12.56 1.94 4.45
N GLY A 41 12.60 1.22 5.57
CA GLY A 41 13.83 0.66 6.11
C GLY A 41 14.54 -0.31 5.16
N GLN A 42 13.79 -1.12 4.41
CA GLN A 42 14.34 -2.04 3.42
C GLN A 42 14.94 -1.29 2.22
N LEU A 43 14.25 -0.25 1.72
CA LEU A 43 14.76 0.59 0.65
C LEU A 43 16.02 1.35 1.07
N ASP A 44 16.05 1.88 2.29
CA ASP A 44 17.19 2.60 2.85
C ASP A 44 18.40 1.68 3.09
N ALA A 45 18.15 0.45 3.52
CA ALA A 45 19.19 -0.57 3.72
C ALA A 45 19.68 -1.22 2.41
N GLY A 46 19.03 -0.94 1.27
CA GLY A 46 19.31 -1.61 -0.01
C GLY A 46 18.87 -3.07 -0.06
N ASP A 47 18.00 -3.52 0.85
CA ASP A 47 17.41 -4.86 0.85
C ASP A 47 16.26 -4.93 -0.16
N PHE A 48 16.61 -4.88 -1.45
CA PHE A 48 15.63 -4.83 -2.54
C PHE A 48 14.80 -6.11 -2.66
N ALA A 49 15.36 -7.26 -2.28
CA ALA A 49 14.62 -8.51 -2.27
C ALA A 49 13.46 -8.44 -1.28
N GLN A 50 13.72 -7.99 -0.05
CA GLN A 50 12.67 -7.86 0.95
C GLN A 50 11.72 -6.70 0.64
N ALA A 51 12.24 -5.58 0.11
CA ALA A 51 11.43 -4.46 -0.37
C ALA A 51 10.45 -4.86 -1.47
N ASN A 52 10.87 -5.71 -2.41
CA ASN A 52 9.99 -6.24 -3.46
C ASN A 52 8.82 -7.03 -2.88
N VAL A 53 9.10 -7.96 -1.95
CA VAL A 53 8.08 -8.76 -1.27
C VAL A 53 7.10 -7.88 -0.49
N THR A 54 7.61 -6.88 0.25
CA THR A 54 6.75 -5.96 1.00
C THR A 54 5.92 -5.08 0.06
N ALA A 55 6.49 -4.58 -1.05
CA ALA A 55 5.75 -3.81 -2.05
C ALA A 55 4.63 -4.64 -2.72
N HIS A 56 4.89 -5.91 -3.03
CA HIS A 56 3.89 -6.83 -3.55
C HIS A 56 2.72 -7.03 -2.58
N ALA A 57 3.01 -7.23 -1.30
CA ALA A 57 1.99 -7.40 -0.26
C ALA A 57 1.15 -6.12 -0.06
N VAL A 58 1.79 -4.95 -0.06
CA VAL A 58 1.11 -3.65 0.02
C VAL A 58 0.20 -3.45 -1.19
N LYS A 59 0.67 -3.75 -2.40
CA LYS A 59 -0.15 -3.70 -3.64
C LYS A 59 -1.43 -4.51 -3.51
N GLY A 60 -1.34 -5.77 -3.05
CA GLY A 60 -2.52 -6.64 -2.90
C GLY A 60 -3.57 -6.09 -1.93
N GLN A 61 -3.13 -5.50 -0.82
CA GLN A 61 -4.01 -4.85 0.14
C GLN A 61 -4.67 -3.59 -0.44
N LEU A 62 -3.93 -2.78 -1.19
CA LEU A 62 -4.48 -1.59 -1.85
C LEU A 62 -5.53 -1.96 -2.90
N LEU A 63 -5.29 -3.01 -3.70
CA LEU A 63 -6.29 -3.53 -4.64
C LEU A 63 -7.55 -4.03 -3.92
N THR A 64 -7.37 -4.72 -2.80
CA THR A 64 -8.48 -5.18 -1.95
C THR A 64 -9.33 -4.02 -1.42
N MET A 65 -8.70 -2.87 -1.16
CA MET A 65 -9.36 -1.62 -0.76
C MET A 65 -9.89 -0.79 -1.93
N GLY A 66 -9.78 -1.25 -3.18
CA GLY A 66 -10.18 -0.48 -4.36
C GLY A 66 -9.27 0.72 -4.67
N LEU A 67 -8.09 0.80 -4.05
CA LEU A 67 -7.15 1.92 -4.14
C LEU A 67 -6.20 1.77 -5.34
N GLN A 68 -6.75 1.73 -6.55
CA GLN A 68 -6.03 1.39 -7.77
C GLN A 68 -4.81 2.30 -8.03
N GLU A 69 -4.93 3.61 -7.81
CA GLU A 69 -3.82 4.56 -7.99
C GLU A 69 -2.65 4.26 -7.05
N LEU A 70 -2.95 3.92 -5.79
CA LEU A 70 -1.94 3.61 -4.79
C LEU A 70 -1.32 2.23 -5.06
N ALA A 71 -2.13 1.26 -5.50
CA ALA A 71 -1.63 -0.04 -5.93
C ALA A 71 -0.64 0.09 -7.11
N ASN A 72 -0.88 1.02 -8.04
CA ASN A 72 0.06 1.30 -9.13
C ASN A 72 1.39 1.88 -8.63
N LEU A 73 1.39 2.69 -7.58
CA LEU A 73 2.64 3.17 -6.97
C LEU A 73 3.40 2.02 -6.30
N ALA A 74 2.70 1.13 -5.58
CA ALA A 74 3.31 -0.06 -4.99
C ALA A 74 3.91 -1.00 -6.06
N LEU A 75 3.20 -1.20 -7.19
CA LEU A 75 3.71 -1.95 -8.34
C LEU A 75 4.97 -1.32 -8.95
N GLN A 76 5.05 0.02 -9.01
CA GLN A 76 6.28 0.68 -9.47
C GLN A 76 7.47 0.39 -8.55
N ILE A 77 7.25 0.33 -7.23
CA ILE A 77 8.30 -0.02 -6.27
C ILE A 77 8.71 -1.48 -6.46
N GLU A 78 7.74 -2.40 -6.56
CA GLU A 78 7.95 -3.82 -6.84
C GLU A 78 8.80 -4.04 -8.11
N ASN A 79 8.38 -3.50 -9.26
CA ASN A 79 9.12 -3.65 -10.51
C ASN A 79 10.54 -3.05 -10.47
N LYS A 80 10.74 -1.96 -9.72
CA LYS A 80 12.05 -1.30 -9.62
C LYS A 80 13.00 -2.05 -8.69
N THR A 81 12.47 -2.63 -7.62
CA THR A 81 13.22 -3.46 -6.67
C THR A 81 13.59 -4.82 -7.27
N GLU A 82 12.73 -5.41 -8.11
CA GLU A 82 13.03 -6.64 -8.85
C GLU A 82 14.19 -6.48 -9.84
N GLN A 83 14.30 -5.30 -10.47
CA GLN A 83 15.33 -5.04 -11.48
C GLN A 83 16.69 -4.61 -10.89
N GLU A 84 16.83 -4.52 -9.57
CA GLU A 84 18.02 -3.97 -8.86
C GLU A 84 18.44 -2.56 -9.36
N LYS A 85 17.53 -1.84 -10.03
CA LYS A 85 17.82 -0.56 -10.70
C LYS A 85 17.61 0.60 -9.74
N THR A 86 18.63 0.85 -8.93
CA THR A 86 18.92 2.08 -8.15
C THR A 86 17.82 2.56 -7.17
N THR A 87 18.26 2.95 -5.96
CA THR A 87 17.41 3.49 -4.88
C THR A 87 16.62 4.75 -5.26
N ALA A 88 17.15 5.59 -6.15
CA ALA A 88 16.54 6.90 -6.44
C ALA A 88 15.13 6.81 -7.03
N ASN A 89 14.88 5.85 -7.91
CA ASN A 89 13.60 5.73 -8.61
C ASN A 89 12.52 5.03 -7.78
N SER A 90 12.91 4.09 -6.91
CA SER A 90 12.00 3.43 -5.97
C SER A 90 11.65 4.38 -4.81
N ALA A 91 12.60 5.20 -4.35
CA ALA A 91 12.38 6.21 -3.31
C ALA A 91 11.31 7.24 -3.69
N GLN A 92 11.30 7.74 -4.94
CA GLN A 92 10.27 8.71 -5.36
C GLN A 92 8.85 8.10 -5.35
N ALA A 93 8.71 6.88 -5.88
CA ALA A 93 7.42 6.18 -5.89
C ALA A 93 6.96 5.86 -4.46
N PHE A 94 7.89 5.46 -3.59
CA PHE A 94 7.64 5.24 -2.17
C PHE A 94 7.20 6.51 -1.45
N LEU A 95 7.85 7.65 -1.67
CA LEU A 95 7.48 8.92 -1.04
C LEU A 95 6.06 9.36 -1.44
N GLN A 96 5.71 9.20 -2.72
CA GLN A 96 4.35 9.48 -3.21
C GLN A 96 3.32 8.54 -2.58
N LEU A 97 3.62 7.25 -2.51
CA LEU A 97 2.77 6.24 -1.88
C LEU A 97 2.55 6.57 -0.40
N LYS A 98 3.64 6.75 0.36
CA LYS A 98 3.62 7.07 1.80
C LYS A 98 2.82 8.34 2.08
N THR A 99 3.04 9.40 1.30
CA THR A 99 2.32 10.68 1.49
C THR A 99 0.82 10.52 1.28
N LYS A 100 0.41 9.95 0.14
CA LYS A 100 -1.01 9.78 -0.18
C LYS A 100 -1.70 8.82 0.79
N LEU A 101 -1.02 7.72 1.15
CA LEU A 101 -1.59 6.70 2.02
C LEU A 101 -1.71 7.19 3.47
N THR A 102 -0.72 7.95 3.97
CA THR A 102 -0.82 8.59 5.29
C THR A 102 -1.97 9.59 5.34
N ALA A 103 -2.13 10.40 4.29
CA ALA A 103 -3.25 11.34 4.19
C ALA A 103 -4.60 10.61 4.12
N LEU A 104 -4.70 9.48 3.41
CA LEU A 104 -5.91 8.66 3.39
C LEU A 104 -6.23 8.09 4.77
N LEU A 105 -5.25 7.49 5.43
CA LEU A 105 -5.41 6.86 6.75
C LEU A 105 -5.82 7.87 7.84
N ALA A 106 -5.45 9.14 7.70
CA ALA A 106 -5.88 10.20 8.62
C ALA A 106 -7.36 10.59 8.46
N ASN A 107 -8.01 10.21 7.35
CA ASN A 107 -9.37 10.60 6.98
C ASN A 107 -10.39 9.44 7.02
N ILE A 108 -9.97 8.25 7.45
CA ILE A 108 -10.81 7.03 7.57
C ILE A 108 -10.68 6.43 8.97
#